data_AF-A0A0A9ES50-F1
#
_entry.id   AF-A0A0A9ES50-F1
#
_cell.length_a   1.000
_cell.length_b   1.000
_cell.length_c   1.000
_cell.angle_alpha   90.00
_cell.angle_beta   90.00
_cell.angle_gamma   90.00
#
_symmetry.space_group_name_H-M   'P 1'
#
loop_
_entity.id
_entity.type
_entity.pdbx_description
1 polymer ?
#
loop_
_entity_poly.entity_id
_entity_poly.type
_entity_poly.pdbx_seq_one_letter_code
_entity_poly.pdbx_strand_id
1 'polypeptide(L)'
;MQHLQLCFESEEQAKKLLNNVSSVLKPGGYFFGMTPDSSTIWTKYQKNVEASHNKGLKTVPNSIRSENYTITFEVEEEKFPFFGKKYQLKFANEAVFDNHCLVHFPSLMRLAREAGLEYVEIQNLTEFYDDNRTQFAPMLGSCGASFVDPRGKLLGRSHDILACIQFLYSRNLIQMQYHLL
;
A
#
# COMPACT_ATOMS: atom_id res chain seq x y z
N MET A 1 -18.44 -2.19 -2.05
CA MET A 1 -17.27 -2.69 -1.30
C MET A 1 -16.27 -1.55 -1.22
N GLN A 2 -15.74 -1.24 -0.04
CA GLN A 2 -14.69 -0.23 0.13
C GLN A 2 -13.32 -0.91 0.07
N HIS A 3 -12.35 -0.29 -0.60
CA HIS A 3 -10.97 -0.77 -0.65
C HIS A 3 -10.33 -0.74 0.74
N LEU A 4 -9.40 -1.66 1.04
CA LEU A 4 -8.64 -1.73 2.31
C LEU A 4 -8.20 -0.36 2.81
N GLN A 5 -7.62 0.44 1.90
CA GLN A 5 -7.07 1.75 2.21
C GLN A 5 -8.11 2.75 2.72
N LEU A 6 -9.38 2.64 2.32
CA LEU A 6 -10.44 3.52 2.81
C LEU A 6 -10.74 3.23 4.30
N CYS A 7 -10.62 1.98 4.73
CA CYS A 7 -10.81 1.62 6.13
C CYS A 7 -9.70 2.13 7.06
N PHE A 8 -8.60 2.66 6.52
CA PHE A 8 -7.53 3.31 7.30
C PHE A 8 -7.81 4.78 7.62
N GLU A 9 -9.02 5.28 7.31
CA GLU A 9 -9.48 6.60 7.75
C GLU A 9 -9.52 6.71 9.29
N SER A 10 -9.91 5.64 9.99
CA SER A 10 -9.83 5.57 11.46
C SER A 10 -9.44 4.17 11.96
N GLU A 11 -8.96 4.10 13.21
CA GLU A 11 -8.60 2.82 13.83
C GLU A 11 -9.84 1.90 13.98
N GLU A 12 -11.00 2.46 14.28
CA GLU A 12 -12.26 1.72 14.44
C GLU A 12 -12.69 1.05 13.13
N GLN A 13 -12.55 1.75 12.00
CA GLN A 13 -12.87 1.20 10.69
C GLN A 13 -11.90 0.07 10.31
N ALA A 14 -10.60 0.26 10.53
CA ALA A 14 -9.58 -0.74 10.25
C ALA A 14 -9.77 -1.99 11.12
N LYS A 15 -10.05 -1.82 12.42
CA LYS A 15 -10.41 -2.91 13.34
C LYS A 15 -11.64 -3.67 12.86
N LYS A 16 -12.70 -2.95 12.49
CA LYS A 16 -13.94 -3.55 12.00
C LYS A 16 -13.70 -4.38 10.74
N LEU A 17 -12.90 -3.87 9.81
CA LEU A 17 -12.53 -4.61 8.60
C LEU A 17 -11.84 -5.94 8.94
N LEU A 18 -10.80 -5.91 9.78
CA LEU A 18 -10.02 -7.12 10.10
C LEU A 18 -10.82 -8.12 10.92
N ASN A 19 -11.69 -7.66 11.83
CA ASN A 19 -12.62 -8.53 12.54
C ASN A 19 -13.62 -9.20 11.60
N ASN A 20 -14.16 -8.45 10.62
CA ASN A 20 -15.05 -9.01 9.61
C ASN A 20 -14.32 -10.08 8.79
N VAL A 21 -13.11 -9.79 8.32
CA VAL A 21 -12.26 -10.75 7.59
C VAL A 21 -12.02 -12.01 8.41
N SER A 22 -11.57 -11.86 9.66
CA SER A 22 -11.33 -12.99 10.56
C SER A 22 -12.59 -13.83 10.78
N SER A 23 -13.76 -13.19 10.93
CA SER A 23 -15.02 -13.90 11.17
C SER A 23 -15.45 -14.80 10.01
N VAL A 24 -15.15 -14.41 8.76
CA VAL A 24 -15.55 -15.16 7.55
C VAL A 24 -14.52 -16.19 7.10
N LEU A 25 -13.25 -16.02 7.48
CA LEU A 25 -12.21 -16.98 7.14
C LEU A 25 -12.41 -18.29 7.89
N LYS A 26 -12.38 -19.42 7.20
CA LYS A 26 -12.25 -20.72 7.86
C LYS A 26 -10.88 -20.81 8.55
N PRO A 27 -10.71 -21.67 9.57
CA PRO A 27 -9.39 -21.97 10.08
C PRO A 27 -8.44 -22.45 8.98
N GLY A 28 -7.22 -21.91 8.97
CA GLY A 28 -6.24 -22.09 7.89
C GLY A 28 -6.53 -21.26 6.63
N GLY A 29 -7.56 -20.44 6.63
CA GLY A 29 -7.89 -19.53 5.53
C GLY A 29 -6.97 -18.32 5.48
N TYR A 30 -6.76 -17.79 4.28
CA TYR A 30 -5.85 -16.68 4.02
C TYR A 30 -6.59 -15.40 3.66
N PHE A 31 -6.09 -14.28 4.19
CA PHE A 31 -6.42 -12.93 3.75
C PHE A 31 -5.21 -12.35 3.04
N PHE A 32 -5.33 -12.15 1.73
CA PHE A 32 -4.31 -11.49 0.94
C PHE A 32 -4.80 -10.11 0.49
N GLY A 33 -3.87 -9.18 0.33
CA GLY A 33 -4.18 -7.87 -0.21
C GLY A 33 -2.93 -7.16 -0.70
N MET A 34 -3.17 -6.02 -1.36
CA MET A 34 -2.12 -5.16 -1.88
C MET A 34 -2.48 -3.71 -1.56
N THR A 35 -1.48 -2.93 -1.19
CA THR A 35 -1.61 -1.49 -0.96
C THR A 35 -0.38 -0.79 -1.52
N PRO A 36 -0.49 0.45 -2.02
CA PRO A 36 0.67 1.30 -2.26
C PRO A 36 1.58 1.36 -1.04
N ASP A 37 2.90 1.39 -1.26
CA ASP A 37 3.90 1.54 -0.22
C ASP A 37 3.78 2.94 0.41
N SER A 38 3.11 2.99 1.57
CA SER A 38 2.86 4.24 2.28
C SER A 38 4.13 4.87 2.81
N SER A 39 5.16 4.09 3.14
CA SER A 39 6.46 4.59 3.60
C SER A 39 7.22 5.27 2.46
N THR A 40 7.19 4.66 1.27
CA THR A 40 7.78 5.26 0.06
C THR A 40 7.05 6.54 -0.34
N ILE A 41 5.71 6.53 -0.34
CA ILE A 41 4.90 7.72 -0.62
C ILE A 41 5.21 8.84 0.39
N TRP A 42 5.22 8.52 1.69
CA TRP A 42 5.52 9.49 2.75
C TRP A 42 6.93 10.08 2.65
N THR A 43 7.92 9.25 2.36
CA THR A 43 9.31 9.69 2.17
C THR A 43 9.44 10.64 0.98
N LYS A 44 8.77 10.35 -0.14
CA LYS A 44 8.74 11.25 -1.32
C LYS A 44 8.07 12.59 -0.97
N TYR A 45 6.99 12.56 -0.19
CA TYR A 45 6.32 13.77 0.29
C TYR A 45 7.26 14.63 1.14
N GLN A 46 7.88 14.08 2.18
CA GLN A 46 8.77 14.82 3.08
C GLN A 46 9.95 15.46 2.34
N LYS A 47 10.57 14.75 1.39
CA LYS A 47 11.65 15.31 0.56
C LYS A 47 11.21 16.53 -0.25
N ASN A 48 9.98 16.53 -0.77
CA ASN A 48 9.43 17.69 -1.49
C ASN A 48 9.21 18.87 -0.53
N VAL A 49 8.72 18.60 0.68
CA VAL A 49 8.54 19.61 1.73
C VAL A 49 9.88 20.25 2.10
N GLU A 50 10.88 19.44 2.43
CA GLU A 50 12.24 19.90 2.78
C GLU A 50 12.89 20.72 1.65
N ALA A 51 12.78 20.26 0.41
CA ALA A 51 13.33 20.96 -0.75
C ALA A 51 12.69 22.35 -0.95
N SER A 52 11.41 22.50 -0.63
CA SER A 52 10.72 23.79 -0.71
C SER A 52 11.10 24.75 0.40
N HIS A 53 11.28 24.24 1.64
CA HIS A 53 11.84 25.05 2.73
C HIS A 53 13.24 25.56 2.41
N ASN A 54 14.11 24.70 1.87
CA ASN A 54 15.47 25.07 1.47
C ASN A 54 15.51 26.15 0.36
N LYS A 55 14.47 26.22 -0.48
CA LYS A 55 14.33 27.22 -1.55
C LYS A 55 13.62 28.50 -1.11
N GLY A 56 13.23 28.61 0.17
CA GLY A 56 12.53 29.77 0.70
C GLY A 56 11.14 29.99 0.09
N LEU A 57 10.52 28.95 -0.50
CA LEU A 57 9.16 29.07 -1.03
C LEU A 57 8.17 29.21 0.14
N LYS A 58 7.29 30.20 0.05
CA LYS A 58 6.20 30.42 1.03
C LYS A 58 5.12 29.34 0.97
N THR A 59 5.02 28.61 -0.14
CA THR A 59 4.04 27.54 -0.36
C THR A 59 4.76 26.23 -0.56
N VAL A 60 4.51 25.29 0.35
CA VAL A 60 5.01 23.92 0.25
C VAL A 60 4.14 23.15 -0.76
N PRO A 61 4.72 22.45 -1.74
CA PRO A 61 3.96 21.62 -2.65
C PRO A 61 3.39 20.43 -1.87
N ASN A 62 2.07 20.40 -1.75
CA ASN A 62 1.33 19.30 -1.12
C ASN A 62 1.18 18.06 -2.03
N SER A 63 1.91 18.02 -3.15
CA SER A 63 1.76 16.98 -4.16
C SER A 63 3.09 16.32 -4.54
N ILE A 64 3.04 15.01 -4.81
CA ILE A 64 4.09 14.24 -5.45
C ILE A 64 3.68 14.05 -6.90
N ARG A 65 4.53 14.49 -7.84
CA ARG A 65 4.30 14.31 -9.28
C ARG A 65 5.34 13.35 -9.84
N SER A 66 4.86 12.30 -10.50
CA SER A 66 5.65 11.40 -11.35
C SER A 66 5.14 11.53 -12.81
N GLU A 67 5.78 10.82 -13.73
CA GLU A 67 5.35 10.72 -15.14
C GLU A 67 3.97 10.05 -15.27
N ASN A 68 3.65 9.10 -14.37
CA ASN A 68 2.47 8.26 -14.49
C ASN A 68 1.32 8.65 -13.57
N TYR A 69 1.60 9.42 -12.51
CA TYR A 69 0.58 9.81 -11.54
C TYR A 69 0.92 11.10 -10.81
N THR A 70 -0.09 11.69 -10.20
CA THR A 70 0.03 12.73 -9.19
C THR A 70 -0.66 12.26 -7.91
N ILE A 71 0.03 12.39 -6.78
CA ILE A 71 -0.53 12.21 -5.44
C ILE A 71 -0.64 13.59 -4.81
N THR A 72 -1.81 13.95 -4.30
CA THR A 72 -2.04 15.22 -3.60
C THR A 72 -2.55 14.96 -2.19
N PHE A 73 -1.88 15.52 -1.18
CA PHE A 73 -2.31 15.43 0.21
C PHE A 73 -3.26 16.58 0.56
N GLU A 74 -4.31 16.27 1.32
CA GLU A 74 -5.32 17.25 1.74
C GLU A 74 -4.79 18.19 2.84
N VAL A 75 -4.05 17.64 3.79
CA VAL A 75 -3.57 18.33 4.99
C VAL A 75 -2.07 18.15 5.13
N GLU A 76 -1.34 19.20 5.50
CA GLU A 76 0.07 19.10 5.84
C GLU A 76 0.24 18.46 7.23
N GLU A 77 1.15 17.50 7.34
CA GLU A 77 1.45 16.84 8.62
C GLU A 77 2.97 16.76 8.76
N GLU A 78 3.49 17.04 9.96
CA GLU A 78 4.93 16.97 10.23
C GLU A 78 5.41 15.52 10.38
N LYS A 79 4.53 14.62 10.83
CA LYS A 79 4.81 13.21 11.07
C LYS A 79 3.80 12.32 10.35
N PHE A 80 4.20 11.09 10.01
CA PHE A 80 3.28 10.11 9.43
C PHE A 80 2.27 9.68 10.51
N PRO A 81 0.98 10.07 10.44
CA PRO A 81 0.00 9.59 11.41
C PRO A 81 -0.34 8.11 11.15
N PHE A 82 -0.76 7.42 12.20
CA PHE A 82 -1.08 5.99 12.10
C PHE A 82 -2.37 5.70 11.30
N PHE A 83 -3.30 6.65 11.25
CA PHE A 83 -4.58 6.57 10.54
C PHE A 83 -4.96 7.94 10.00
N GLY A 84 -5.89 7.97 9.04
CA GLY A 84 -6.54 9.21 8.58
C GLY A 84 -5.73 10.08 7.62
N LYS A 85 -4.49 9.70 7.26
CA LYS A 85 -3.74 10.46 6.25
C LYS A 85 -4.29 10.20 4.84
N LYS A 86 -5.20 11.08 4.42
CA LYS A 86 -5.83 11.04 3.10
C LYS A 86 -4.94 11.61 2.01
N TYR A 87 -5.05 11.03 0.83
CA TYR A 87 -4.47 11.55 -0.40
C TYR A 87 -5.36 11.24 -1.60
N GLN A 88 -5.28 12.11 -2.60
CA GLN A 88 -5.88 11.93 -3.90
C GLN A 88 -4.84 11.36 -4.86
N LEU A 89 -5.16 10.26 -5.52
CA LEU A 89 -4.36 9.67 -6.59
C LEU A 89 -5.01 9.99 -7.93
N LYS A 90 -4.22 10.53 -8.86
CA LYS A 90 -4.64 10.75 -10.23
C LYS A 90 -3.61 10.16 -11.19
N PHE A 91 -3.98 9.18 -11.99
CA PHE A 91 -3.12 8.66 -13.06
C PHE A 91 -3.06 9.64 -14.23
N ALA A 92 -1.92 9.69 -14.94
CA ALA A 92 -1.67 10.66 -16.00
C ALA A 92 -2.69 10.59 -17.15
N ASN A 93 -3.20 9.39 -17.43
CA ASN A 93 -4.16 9.13 -18.51
C ASN A 93 -5.62 9.16 -18.04
N GLU A 94 -5.89 9.50 -16.78
CA GLU A 94 -7.23 9.47 -16.20
C GLU A 94 -7.72 10.88 -15.86
N ALA A 95 -8.99 11.15 -16.16
CA ALA A 95 -9.62 12.42 -15.84
C ALA A 95 -10.08 12.49 -14.37
N VAL A 96 -10.37 11.33 -13.78
CA VAL A 96 -10.85 11.17 -12.41
C VAL A 96 -9.68 11.02 -11.42
N PHE A 97 -9.97 11.23 -10.15
CA PHE A 97 -9.04 10.98 -9.06
C PHE A 97 -9.71 10.06 -8.04
N ASP A 98 -8.90 9.20 -7.41
CA ASP A 98 -9.34 8.30 -6.36
C ASP A 98 -8.85 8.80 -5.00
N ASN A 99 -9.70 8.69 -3.99
CA ASN A 99 -9.34 9.03 -2.61
C ASN A 99 -8.90 7.77 -1.87
N HIS A 100 -7.77 7.86 -1.20
CA HIS A 100 -7.20 6.77 -0.40
C HIS A 100 -6.67 7.29 0.93
N CYS A 101 -6.47 6.40 1.90
CA CYS A 101 -5.64 6.69 3.06
C CYS A 101 -4.32 5.94 2.97
N LEU A 102 -3.26 6.55 3.51
CA LEU A 102 -2.01 5.83 3.77
C LEU A 102 -2.26 4.73 4.81
N VAL A 103 -1.63 3.59 4.59
CA VAL A 103 -1.70 2.41 5.45
C VAL A 103 -0.42 2.35 6.28
N HIS A 104 -0.53 2.67 7.56
CA HIS A 104 0.58 2.47 8.49
C HIS A 104 0.72 0.98 8.80
N PHE A 105 1.67 0.31 8.12
CA PHE A 105 1.85 -1.13 8.19
C PHE A 105 2.01 -1.70 9.60
N PRO A 106 2.78 -1.08 10.52
CA PRO A 106 2.86 -1.57 11.90
C PRO A 106 1.49 -1.56 12.61
N SER A 107 0.63 -0.57 12.31
CA SER A 107 -0.74 -0.54 12.81
C SER A 107 -1.57 -1.66 12.19
N LEU A 108 -1.48 -1.88 10.88
CA LEU A 108 -2.17 -2.99 10.20
C LEU A 108 -1.80 -4.33 10.84
N MET A 109 -0.51 -4.61 11.04
CA MET A 109 -0.03 -5.85 11.65
C MET A 109 -0.53 -6.03 13.09
N ARG A 110 -0.49 -4.96 13.89
CA ARG A 110 -1.01 -4.98 15.26
C ARG A 110 -2.50 -5.32 15.27
N LEU A 111 -3.31 -4.62 14.47
CA LEU A 111 -4.75 -4.83 14.41
C LEU A 111 -5.12 -6.21 13.84
N ALA A 112 -4.35 -6.71 12.87
CA ALA A 112 -4.55 -8.05 12.32
C ALA A 112 -4.35 -9.12 13.40
N ARG A 113 -3.28 -8.98 14.20
CA ARG A 113 -3.03 -9.85 15.34
C ARG A 113 -4.14 -9.77 16.39
N GLU A 114 -4.61 -8.57 16.72
CA GLU A 114 -5.75 -8.38 17.63
C GLU A 114 -7.03 -9.08 17.12
N ALA A 115 -7.21 -9.19 15.81
CA ALA A 115 -8.33 -9.90 15.17
C ALA A 115 -8.11 -11.42 15.03
N GLY A 116 -6.99 -11.97 15.54
CA GLY A 116 -6.64 -13.39 15.43
C GLY A 116 -6.11 -13.80 14.05
N LEU A 117 -5.58 -12.84 13.28
CA LEU A 117 -4.89 -13.08 12.03
C LEU A 117 -3.37 -13.06 12.27
N GLU A 118 -2.68 -14.06 11.77
CA GLU A 118 -1.23 -14.17 11.84
C GLU A 118 -0.60 -13.75 10.52
N TYR A 119 0.47 -12.98 10.61
CA TYR A 119 1.29 -12.60 9.46
C TYR A 119 1.93 -13.85 8.84
N VAL A 120 1.85 -13.96 7.52
CA VAL A 120 2.54 -15.00 6.75
C VAL A 120 3.63 -14.37 5.90
N GLU A 121 3.28 -13.36 5.11
CA GLU A 121 4.20 -12.75 4.14
C GLU A 121 3.86 -11.28 3.89
N ILE A 122 4.88 -10.45 3.76
CA ILE A 122 4.82 -9.06 3.29
C ILE A 122 6.00 -8.93 2.35
N GLN A 123 5.72 -8.54 1.11
CA GLN A 123 6.76 -8.39 0.10
C GLN A 123 6.49 -7.16 -0.77
N ASN A 124 7.54 -6.45 -1.14
CA ASN A 124 7.45 -5.40 -2.13
C ASN A 124 7.24 -6.03 -3.50
N LEU A 125 6.28 -5.53 -4.28
CA LEU A 125 5.96 -6.10 -5.58
C LEU A 125 7.10 -5.98 -6.60
N THR A 126 7.92 -4.93 -6.50
CA THR A 126 9.12 -4.79 -7.33
C THR A 126 10.13 -5.87 -7.01
N GLU A 127 10.38 -6.12 -5.72
CA GLU A 127 11.29 -7.19 -5.27
C GLU A 127 10.77 -8.57 -5.68
N PHE A 128 9.47 -8.84 -5.46
CA PHE A 128 8.82 -10.07 -5.91
C PHE A 128 8.98 -10.29 -7.42
N TYR A 129 8.77 -9.24 -8.22
CA TYR A 129 8.94 -9.33 -9.66
C TYR A 129 10.40 -9.63 -10.04
N ASP A 130 11.36 -8.95 -9.43
CA ASP A 130 12.79 -9.15 -9.72
C ASP A 130 13.23 -10.58 -9.39
N ASP A 131 12.77 -11.14 -8.26
CA ASP A 131 13.02 -12.53 -7.85
C ASP A 131 12.40 -13.56 -8.81
N ASN A 132 11.25 -13.23 -9.41
CA ASN A 132 10.48 -14.14 -10.27
C ASN A 132 10.48 -13.73 -11.74
N ARG A 133 11.44 -12.89 -12.13
CA ARG A 133 11.48 -12.23 -13.45
C ARG A 133 11.43 -13.20 -14.62
N THR A 134 12.11 -14.34 -14.53
CA THR A 134 12.14 -15.35 -15.59
C THR A 134 10.75 -15.93 -15.89
N GLN A 135 9.88 -15.99 -14.88
CA GLN A 135 8.54 -16.53 -14.98
C GLN A 135 7.53 -15.47 -15.46
N PHE A 136 7.64 -14.24 -14.93
CA PHE A 136 6.63 -13.20 -15.17
C PHE A 136 6.94 -12.24 -16.32
N ALA A 137 8.21 -12.10 -16.74
CA ALA A 137 8.57 -11.21 -17.84
C ALA A 137 7.85 -11.52 -19.16
N PRO A 138 7.68 -12.79 -19.59
CA PRO A 138 6.92 -13.12 -20.81
C PRO A 138 5.45 -12.71 -20.70
N MET A 139 4.86 -12.85 -19.50
CA MET A 139 3.46 -12.47 -19.25
C MET A 139 3.29 -10.95 -19.34
N LEU A 140 4.17 -10.18 -18.69
CA LEU A 140 4.13 -8.71 -18.76
C LEU A 140 4.47 -8.16 -20.15
N GLY A 141 5.39 -8.81 -20.89
CA GLY A 141 5.71 -8.44 -22.26
C GLY A 141 4.56 -8.65 -23.24
N SER A 142 3.62 -9.54 -22.89
CA SER A 142 2.43 -9.84 -23.70
C SER A 142 1.26 -8.88 -23.39
N CYS A 143 1.28 -8.23 -22.23
CA CYS A 143 0.38 -7.12 -21.94
C CYS A 143 0.82 -5.92 -22.79
N GLY A 144 -0.04 -5.41 -23.68
CA GLY A 144 0.28 -4.37 -24.70
C GLY A 144 0.84 -3.04 -24.20
N ALA A 145 1.16 -2.89 -22.91
CA ALA A 145 1.98 -1.83 -22.36
C ALA A 145 3.39 -2.37 -22.07
N SER A 146 4.42 -1.76 -22.66
CA SER A 146 5.82 -2.12 -22.42
C SER A 146 6.22 -1.73 -20.98
N PHE A 147 5.94 -2.61 -20.03
CA PHE A 147 6.37 -2.49 -18.63
C PHE A 147 7.82 -2.90 -18.44
N VAL A 148 8.32 -3.74 -19.37
CA VAL A 148 9.62 -4.39 -19.31
C VAL A 148 10.44 -4.11 -20.57
N ASP A 149 11.76 -4.06 -20.44
CA ASP A 149 12.71 -4.05 -21.56
C ASP A 149 12.74 -5.43 -22.27
N PRO A 150 13.38 -5.56 -23.45
CA PRO A 150 13.49 -6.86 -24.15
C PRO A 150 14.17 -7.97 -23.35
N ARG A 151 14.88 -7.63 -22.26
CA ARG A 151 15.50 -8.59 -21.34
C ARG A 151 14.57 -8.94 -20.18
N GLY A 152 13.38 -8.36 -20.10
CA GLY A 152 12.42 -8.53 -19.01
C GLY A 152 12.66 -7.64 -17.79
N LYS A 153 13.55 -6.63 -17.86
CA LYS A 153 13.79 -5.71 -16.74
C LYS A 153 12.68 -4.67 -16.68
N LEU A 154 12.15 -4.37 -15.49
CA LEU A 154 11.20 -3.26 -15.34
C LEU A 154 11.82 -1.95 -15.83
N LEU A 155 11.04 -1.18 -16.58
CA LEU A 155 11.40 0.18 -16.97
C LEU A 155 11.25 1.12 -15.78
N GLY A 156 12.02 2.23 -15.76
CA GLY A 156 11.95 3.24 -14.69
C GLY A 156 10.53 3.73 -14.39
N ARG A 157 9.75 3.98 -15.45
CA ARG A 157 8.33 4.35 -15.35
C ARG A 157 7.46 3.27 -14.67
N SER A 158 7.82 2.00 -14.80
CA SER A 158 7.06 0.88 -14.23
C SER A 158 7.33 0.72 -12.73
N HIS A 159 8.54 1.03 -12.26
CA HIS A 159 8.89 0.96 -10.84
C HIS A 159 8.03 1.88 -9.99
N ASP A 160 7.73 3.09 -10.48
CA ASP A 160 6.90 4.04 -9.75
C ASP A 160 5.44 3.58 -9.61
N ILE A 161 4.93 2.80 -10.57
CA ILE A 161 3.57 2.23 -10.56
C ILE A 161 3.51 0.96 -9.69
N LEU A 162 4.59 0.16 -9.70
CA LEU A 162 4.69 -1.11 -8.97
C LEU A 162 5.22 -0.95 -7.54
N ALA A 163 5.33 0.28 -7.03
CA ALA A 163 5.68 0.58 -5.64
C ALA A 163 4.52 0.23 -4.67
N CYS A 164 4.08 -1.01 -4.72
CA CYS A 164 3.04 -1.61 -3.89
C CYS A 164 3.66 -2.63 -2.96
N ILE A 165 3.10 -2.73 -1.76
CA ILE A 165 3.36 -3.80 -0.82
C ILE A 165 2.20 -4.80 -0.93
N GLN A 166 2.55 -6.05 -1.13
CA GLN A 166 1.64 -7.17 -0.99
C GLN A 166 1.74 -7.73 0.42
N PHE A 167 0.62 -8.19 0.97
CA PHE A 167 0.58 -8.82 2.28
C PHE A 167 -0.34 -10.03 2.29
N LEU A 168 0.02 -11.00 3.13
CA LEU A 168 -0.69 -12.25 3.34
C LEU A 168 -0.79 -12.54 4.83
N TYR A 169 -2.01 -12.75 5.30
CA TYR A 169 -2.32 -13.16 6.66
C TYR A 169 -3.08 -14.50 6.65
N SER A 170 -2.93 -15.31 7.70
CA SER A 170 -3.63 -16.57 7.90
C SER A 170 -4.44 -16.55 9.20
N ARG A 171 -5.58 -17.22 9.23
CA ARG A 171 -6.35 -17.47 10.46
C ARG A 171 -5.91 -18.81 11.07
N ASN A 172 -5.08 -18.79 12.11
CA ASN A 172 -4.64 -20.02 12.79
C ASN A 172 -5.62 -20.50 13.87
N LEU A 173 -5.68 -21.83 14.07
CA LEU A 173 -6.58 -22.51 15.03
C LEU A 173 -6.14 -22.35 16.50
N ILE A 174 -4.87 -22.00 16.75
CA ILE A 174 -4.21 -22.27 18.03
C ILE A 174 -4.74 -21.40 19.17
N GLN A 175 -5.32 -20.21 18.90
CA GLN A 175 -5.89 -19.37 19.97
C GLN A 175 -7.26 -19.84 20.51
N MET A 176 -7.98 -20.73 19.83
CA MET A 176 -9.27 -21.24 20.34
C MET A 176 -9.12 -22.30 21.44
N GLN A 177 -7.92 -22.88 21.64
CA GLN A 177 -7.70 -23.87 22.70
C GLN A 177 -7.27 -23.27 24.05
N TYR A 178 -6.78 -22.03 24.09
CA TYR A 178 -6.38 -21.38 25.34
C TYR A 178 -7.51 -20.62 26.06
N HIS A 179 -8.74 -20.71 25.55
CA HIS A 179 -9.95 -20.24 26.25
C HIS A 179 -10.83 -21.39 26.75
N LEU A 180 -10.35 -22.63 26.65
CA LEU A 180 -11.02 -23.84 27.13
C LEU A 180 -10.19 -24.63 28.17
N LEU A 181 -9.15 -24.00 28.73
CA LEU A 181 -8.40 -24.45 29.91
C LEU A 181 -8.37 -23.32 30.94
#